data_AF-A0A1T4ZMH1-F1
#
_entry.id   AF-A0A1T4ZMH1-F1
#
_cell.length_a   1.000
_cell.length_b   1.000
_cell.length_c   1.000
_cell.angle_alpha   90.00
_cell.angle_beta   90.00
_cell.angle_gamma   90.00
#
_symmetry.space_group_name_H-M   'P 1'
#
loop_
_entity.id
_entity.type
_entity.pdbx_description
1 polymer ?
#
loop_
_entity_poly.entity_id
_entity_poly.type
_entity_poly.pdbx_seq_one_letter_code
_entity_poly.pdbx_strand_id
1 'polypeptide(L)'
;MKSQTYALEPRLVVSWNKHWKNTIIYFDGQEIATIPKRKELRKGKYFAVNETSELHIKLIRILGFQYLQILLDGKPIPGSPTDPNIVLPKAYQTLFLIGKIHLLLYGIPYIFLLICLISFGSYLDMIWAYSRPDLNSRELINNSWFIIPGIFLFLIIPFFLLGNWIKKQSKIAVFLGIAAILYNIILTVFVALVNIQPILVFFARGNIFLSLILSINLVFYLYFYSLWSSGLKRVIPAFRAIDSLKNDSENQTLSFFDIESNSPIKIKSLTEENLETQEEDLSLSDFEEDSILNTDLPGLPVINEPEHYSSDQISEDIIPALEIYKQNFERQNHVKNKPDIEIDSHILNKMKQLNPQGFAIYEQAQAELNSEKLFQAGEAYDHSYNSFWGDGIFAGQYDRHFFEQLGISAKNGGAEQAQESAKRIMAHARESLMISCQCYMQALSLNPDHYWANLKLATALTAALQINACLSYWKQALKLNESDTSRAIFADSMGFDYRSIAAKEVVYRLGLGGSSQNLSPNFIQKQALARKLLRSNAYLIQKIPELSRG
;
A
#
# COMPACT_ATOMS: atom_id res chain seq x y z
N MET A 1 9.46 -29.60 13.68
CA MET A 1 9.34 -29.78 12.22
C MET A 1 8.76 -28.48 11.66
N LYS A 2 9.22 -27.98 10.51
CA LYS A 2 8.61 -26.78 9.88
C LYS A 2 7.51 -27.25 8.94
N SER A 3 6.40 -26.52 8.86
CA SER A 3 5.32 -26.78 7.91
C SER A 3 4.84 -25.49 7.26
N GLN A 4 4.30 -25.62 6.06
CA GLN A 4 3.66 -24.54 5.33
C GLN A 4 2.40 -25.08 4.65
N THR A 5 1.29 -24.40 4.90
CA THR A 5 -0.01 -24.69 4.29
C THR A 5 -0.23 -23.72 3.13
N TYR A 6 -0.73 -24.24 2.01
CA TYR A 6 -1.07 -23.47 0.82
C TYR A 6 -2.59 -23.50 0.62
N ALA A 7 -3.19 -22.34 0.37
CA ALA A 7 -4.62 -22.14 0.30
C ALA A 7 -5.20 -22.54 -1.07
N LEU A 8 -4.95 -23.78 -1.49
CA LEU A 8 -5.82 -24.41 -2.48
C LEU A 8 -7.00 -25.06 -1.77
N GLU A 9 -8.16 -25.02 -2.41
CA GLU A 9 -9.16 -26.07 -2.26
C GLU A 9 -8.89 -27.02 -3.43
N PRO A 10 -8.10 -28.09 -3.22
CA PRO A 10 -7.91 -28.80 -1.94
C PRO A 10 -6.61 -28.47 -1.17
N ARG A 11 -6.59 -28.68 0.16
CA ARG A 11 -5.59 -28.08 1.09
C ARG A 11 -4.24 -28.81 0.99
N LEU A 12 -3.24 -28.17 0.39
CA LEU A 12 -1.87 -28.68 0.32
C LEU A 12 -1.05 -28.25 1.55
N VAL A 13 -0.47 -29.21 2.28
CA VAL A 13 0.45 -28.94 3.40
C VAL A 13 1.80 -29.60 3.11
N VAL A 14 2.87 -28.82 3.12
CA VAL A 14 4.23 -29.35 3.01
C VAL A 14 4.98 -29.14 4.31
N SER A 15 5.57 -30.19 4.85
CA SER A 15 6.33 -30.18 6.08
C SER A 15 7.74 -30.72 5.86
N TRP A 16 8.73 -30.20 6.58
CA TRP A 16 10.14 -30.60 6.44
C TRP A 16 10.96 -30.35 7.70
N ASN A 17 12.05 -31.11 7.84
CA ASN A 17 13.06 -30.88 8.88
C ASN A 17 14.17 -29.92 8.41
N LYS A 18 15.07 -29.54 9.34
CA LYS A 18 16.23 -28.68 9.03
C LYS A 18 16.97 -29.20 7.78
N HIS A 19 17.35 -28.26 6.90
CA HIS A 19 17.98 -28.55 5.61
C HIS A 19 17.15 -29.39 4.63
N TRP A 20 15.83 -29.30 4.65
CA TRP A 20 14.95 -29.97 3.67
C TRP A 20 15.13 -31.49 3.66
N LYS A 21 15.27 -32.09 4.85
CA LYS A 21 15.25 -33.55 5.05
C LYS A 21 13.85 -33.97 5.48
N ASN A 22 13.46 -35.19 5.13
CA ASN A 22 12.15 -35.77 5.48
C ASN A 22 11.02 -34.80 5.13
N THR A 23 10.94 -34.39 3.86
CA THR A 23 9.87 -33.53 3.38
C THR A 23 8.64 -34.37 3.16
N ILE A 24 7.57 -34.12 3.93
CA ILE A 24 6.30 -34.84 3.85
C ILE A 24 5.27 -33.90 3.24
N ILE A 25 4.52 -34.42 2.27
CA ILE A 25 3.53 -33.69 1.49
C ILE A 25 2.16 -34.31 1.79
N TYR A 26 1.24 -33.48 2.27
CA TYR A 26 -0.14 -33.83 2.51
C TYR A 26 -1.04 -33.06 1.55
N PHE A 27 -2.04 -33.74 1.02
CA PHE A 27 -3.10 -33.15 0.21
C PHE A 27 -4.44 -33.57 0.80
N ASP A 28 -5.26 -32.60 1.19
CA ASP A 28 -6.50 -32.84 1.97
C ASP A 28 -6.31 -33.69 3.23
N GLY A 29 -5.17 -33.50 3.89
CA GLY A 29 -4.83 -34.26 5.10
C GLY A 29 -4.34 -35.69 4.84
N GLN A 30 -4.41 -36.19 3.61
CA GLN A 30 -3.81 -37.48 3.23
C GLN A 30 -2.34 -37.29 2.86
N GLU A 31 -1.46 -38.13 3.42
CA GLU A 31 -0.05 -38.15 3.02
C GLU A 31 0.09 -38.73 1.60
N ILE A 32 0.48 -37.89 0.65
CA ILE A 32 0.70 -38.33 -0.74
C ILE A 32 2.14 -38.74 -1.01
N ALA A 33 3.10 -38.17 -0.26
CA ALA A 33 4.52 -38.48 -0.46
C ALA A 33 5.41 -38.08 0.70
N THR A 34 6.44 -38.90 0.94
CA THR A 34 7.58 -38.57 1.79
C THR A 34 8.88 -38.60 0.99
N ILE A 35 9.63 -37.50 1.02
CA ILE A 35 10.92 -37.32 0.34
C ILE A 35 12.02 -37.23 1.39
N PRO A 36 12.77 -38.32 1.66
CA PRO A 36 13.70 -38.38 2.78
C PRO A 36 14.93 -37.48 2.58
N LYS A 37 15.40 -37.34 1.34
CA LYS A 37 16.68 -36.68 1.02
C LYS A 37 16.49 -35.41 0.20
N ARG A 38 17.12 -34.31 0.64
CA ARG A 38 17.21 -33.04 -0.09
C ARG A 38 17.67 -33.17 -1.55
N LYS A 39 18.54 -34.14 -1.86
CA LYS A 39 19.04 -34.37 -3.23
C LYS A 39 17.92 -34.78 -4.18
N GLU A 40 16.95 -35.55 -3.70
CA GLU A 40 15.76 -35.94 -4.48
C GLU A 40 14.84 -34.74 -4.68
N LEU A 41 14.61 -33.95 -3.64
CA LEU A 41 13.82 -32.72 -3.74
C LEU A 41 14.40 -31.75 -4.78
N ARG A 42 15.73 -31.65 -4.90
CA ARG A 42 16.38 -30.83 -5.94
C ARG A 42 16.19 -31.34 -7.36
N LYS A 43 16.08 -32.66 -7.55
CA LYS A 43 15.79 -33.23 -8.87
C LYS A 43 14.36 -32.87 -9.33
N GLY A 44 13.45 -32.73 -8.37
CA GLY A 44 12.02 -32.58 -8.62
C GLY A 44 11.34 -33.95 -8.61
N LYS A 45 10.09 -34.00 -8.15
CA LYS A 45 9.22 -35.18 -8.23
C LYS A 45 7.79 -34.75 -8.58
N TYR A 46 7.14 -35.59 -9.36
CA TYR A 46 5.73 -35.47 -9.76
C TYR A 46 4.91 -36.44 -8.92
N PHE A 47 3.73 -36.00 -8.51
CA PHE A 47 2.79 -36.78 -7.72
C PHE A 47 1.40 -36.61 -8.34
N ALA A 48 0.75 -37.72 -8.69
CA ALA A 48 -0.66 -37.67 -9.08
C ALA A 48 -1.49 -37.27 -7.86
N VAL A 49 -2.26 -36.19 -8.01
CA VAL A 49 -3.14 -35.67 -6.96
C VAL A 49 -4.52 -36.29 -7.07
N ASN A 50 -5.00 -36.37 -8.31
CA ASN A 50 -6.21 -37.08 -8.72
C ASN A 50 -5.94 -37.69 -10.12
N GLU A 51 -6.97 -38.20 -10.80
CA GLU A 51 -6.81 -38.83 -12.12
C GLU A 51 -6.31 -37.90 -13.22
N THR A 52 -6.46 -36.58 -13.05
CA THR A 52 -6.21 -35.57 -14.11
C THR A 52 -5.15 -34.53 -13.75
N SER A 53 -4.79 -34.40 -12.47
CA SER A 53 -3.90 -33.37 -11.96
C SER A 53 -2.62 -33.94 -11.38
N GLU A 54 -1.51 -33.27 -11.69
CA GLU A 54 -0.16 -33.60 -11.25
C GLU A 54 0.47 -32.46 -10.43
N LEU A 55 0.97 -32.80 -9.25
CA LEU A 55 1.73 -31.91 -8.38
C LEU A 55 3.23 -32.13 -8.61
N HIS A 56 3.91 -31.10 -9.10
CA HIS A 56 5.36 -31.08 -9.25
C HIS A 56 6.02 -30.26 -8.14
N ILE A 57 6.86 -30.93 -7.34
CA ILE A 57 7.60 -30.31 -6.24
C ILE A 57 9.10 -30.39 -6.48
N LYS A 58 9.77 -29.23 -6.42
CA LYS A 58 11.21 -29.11 -6.66
C LYS A 58 11.86 -28.08 -5.74
N LEU A 59 12.99 -28.43 -5.14
CA LEU A 59 13.80 -27.49 -4.36
C LEU A 59 14.76 -26.73 -5.28
N ILE A 60 14.51 -25.45 -5.49
CA ILE A 60 15.35 -24.58 -6.31
C ILE A 60 16.22 -23.66 -5.44
N ARG A 61 17.31 -23.15 -6.03
CA ARG A 61 18.27 -22.26 -5.38
C ARG A 61 18.46 -21.01 -6.22
N ILE A 62 18.13 -19.85 -5.69
CA ILE A 62 18.41 -18.54 -6.32
C ILE A 62 19.18 -17.68 -5.32
N LEU A 63 20.30 -17.09 -5.77
CA LEU A 63 21.12 -16.16 -5.00
C LEU A 63 21.49 -16.67 -3.59
N GLY A 64 21.77 -17.97 -3.47
CA GLY A 64 22.14 -18.60 -2.20
C GLY A 64 20.95 -19.09 -1.37
N PHE A 65 19.77 -18.52 -1.54
CA PHE A 65 18.54 -18.93 -0.87
C PHE A 65 17.93 -20.17 -1.52
N GLN A 66 17.22 -20.95 -0.71
CA GLN A 66 16.52 -22.15 -1.17
C GLN A 66 15.04 -22.03 -0.89
N TYR A 67 14.22 -22.41 -1.85
CA TYR A 67 12.79 -22.42 -1.71
C TYR A 67 12.18 -23.55 -2.52
N LEU A 68 10.98 -23.96 -2.10
CA LEU A 68 10.24 -25.04 -2.71
C LEU A 68 9.39 -24.46 -3.84
N GLN A 69 9.67 -24.88 -5.06
CA GLN A 69 8.79 -24.70 -6.21
C GLN A 69 7.71 -25.76 -6.13
N ILE A 70 6.46 -25.31 -6.15
CA ILE A 70 5.30 -26.17 -6.11
C ILE A 70 4.39 -25.75 -7.25
N LEU A 71 4.22 -26.65 -8.21
CA LEU A 71 3.39 -26.45 -9.38
C LEU A 71 2.28 -27.49 -9.37
N LEU A 72 1.03 -27.07 -9.61
CA LEU A 72 -0.10 -27.94 -9.89
C LEU A 72 -0.42 -27.79 -11.38
N ASP A 73 -0.33 -28.88 -12.14
CA ASP A 73 -0.55 -28.88 -13.59
C ASP A 73 0.35 -27.88 -14.33
N GLY A 74 1.61 -27.81 -13.87
CA GLY A 74 2.62 -26.88 -14.40
C GLY A 74 2.46 -25.42 -13.94
N LYS A 75 1.37 -25.05 -13.26
CA LYS A 75 1.10 -23.68 -12.79
C LYS A 75 1.52 -23.50 -11.33
N PRO A 76 2.14 -22.36 -10.97
CA PRO A 76 2.51 -22.09 -9.58
C PRO A 76 1.28 -21.98 -8.69
N ILE A 77 1.33 -22.64 -7.55
CA ILE A 77 0.24 -22.60 -6.56
C ILE A 77 0.16 -21.20 -5.92
N PRO A 78 -1.04 -20.58 -5.82
CA PRO A 78 -1.23 -19.33 -5.08
C PRO A 78 -0.71 -19.43 -3.64
N GLY A 79 -0.01 -18.41 -3.17
CA GLY A 79 0.62 -18.41 -1.85
C GLY A 79 1.95 -19.20 -1.77
N SER A 80 2.34 -19.92 -2.82
CA SER A 80 3.62 -20.63 -2.85
C SER A 80 4.81 -19.67 -3.00
N PRO A 81 6.04 -20.08 -2.61
CA PRO A 81 7.24 -19.28 -2.89
C PRO A 81 7.49 -19.02 -4.38
N THR A 82 6.79 -19.74 -5.26
CA THR A 82 6.83 -19.60 -6.72
C THR A 82 5.63 -18.85 -7.31
N ASP A 83 4.66 -18.45 -6.48
CA ASP A 83 3.56 -17.57 -6.89
C ASP A 83 4.14 -16.23 -7.39
N PRO A 84 3.85 -15.80 -8.63
CA PRO A 84 4.28 -14.51 -9.16
C PRO A 84 4.01 -13.33 -8.21
N ASN A 85 2.89 -13.33 -7.50
CA ASN A 85 2.49 -12.28 -6.56
C ASN A 85 3.39 -12.23 -5.32
N ILE A 86 4.05 -13.34 -4.97
CA ILE A 86 5.00 -13.43 -3.86
C ILE A 86 6.45 -13.26 -4.34
N VAL A 87 6.77 -13.82 -5.50
CA VAL A 87 8.11 -13.77 -6.09
C VAL A 87 8.50 -12.34 -6.42
N LEU A 88 7.59 -11.58 -7.04
CA LEU A 88 7.90 -10.25 -7.55
C LEU A 88 8.27 -9.25 -6.42
N PRO A 89 7.49 -9.09 -5.33
CA PRO A 89 7.87 -8.20 -4.23
C PRO A 89 9.18 -8.61 -3.56
N LYS A 90 9.41 -9.92 -3.38
CA LYS A 90 10.65 -10.43 -2.78
C LYS A 90 11.87 -10.18 -3.67
N ALA A 91 11.72 -10.32 -4.99
CA ALA A 91 12.76 -10.00 -5.94
C ALA A 91 13.10 -8.49 -5.88
N TYR A 92 12.11 -7.61 -5.85
CA TYR A 92 12.32 -6.17 -5.67
C TYR A 92 13.04 -5.84 -4.36
N GLN A 93 12.61 -6.41 -3.23
CA GLN A 93 13.28 -6.22 -1.94
C GLN A 93 14.74 -6.69 -1.98
N THR A 94 15.00 -7.83 -2.63
CA THR A 94 16.36 -8.38 -2.77
C THR A 94 17.23 -7.45 -3.62
N LEU A 95 16.72 -6.97 -4.75
CA LEU A 95 17.44 -6.02 -5.60
C LEU A 95 17.73 -4.71 -4.86
N PHE A 96 16.76 -4.21 -4.10
CA PHE A 96 16.94 -3.01 -3.29
C PHE A 96 17.99 -3.19 -2.19
N LEU A 97 18.01 -4.35 -1.52
CA LEU A 97 19.04 -4.69 -0.55
C LEU A 97 20.43 -4.75 -1.21
N ILE A 98 20.55 -5.40 -2.36
CA ILE A 98 21.80 -5.45 -3.14
C ILE A 98 22.24 -4.03 -3.52
N GLY A 99 21.31 -3.18 -3.97
CA GLY A 99 21.58 -1.78 -4.29
C GLY A 99 22.10 -0.98 -3.10
N LYS A 100 21.49 -1.15 -1.91
CA LYS A 100 21.97 -0.53 -0.66
C LYS A 100 23.37 -0.99 -0.28
N ILE A 101 23.63 -2.30 -0.35
CA ILE A 101 24.96 -2.84 -0.05
C ILE A 101 25.99 -2.28 -1.02
N HIS A 102 25.66 -2.16 -2.32
CA HIS A 102 26.55 -1.55 -3.29
C HIS A 102 26.79 -0.06 -3.00
N LEU A 103 25.75 0.71 -2.69
CA LEU A 103 25.89 2.12 -2.33
C LEU A 103 26.80 2.30 -1.11
N LEU A 104 26.66 1.43 -0.11
CA LEU A 104 27.46 1.47 1.12
C LEU A 104 28.92 1.07 0.86
N LEU A 105 29.13 -0.03 0.12
CA LEU A 105 30.49 -0.56 -0.14
C LEU A 105 31.27 0.24 -1.17
N TYR A 106 30.60 0.88 -2.14
CA TYR A 106 31.27 1.55 -3.26
C TYR A 106 30.97 3.04 -3.31
N GLY A 107 29.71 3.43 -3.09
CA GLY A 107 29.31 4.85 -3.13
C GLY A 107 29.99 5.67 -2.05
N ILE A 108 30.02 5.17 -0.80
CA ILE A 108 30.65 5.90 0.32
C ILE A 108 32.16 6.03 0.12
N PRO A 109 32.94 4.96 -0.19
CA PRO A 109 34.37 5.13 -0.46
C PRO A 109 34.66 6.00 -1.68
N TYR A 110 33.81 5.97 -2.70
CA TYR A 110 33.98 6.84 -3.87
C TYR A 110 33.78 8.32 -3.52
N ILE A 111 32.75 8.64 -2.72
CA ILE A 111 32.55 10.00 -2.19
C ILE A 111 33.76 10.43 -1.35
N PHE A 112 34.27 9.53 -0.49
CA PHE A 112 35.45 9.80 0.33
C PHE A 112 36.70 10.06 -0.51
N LEU A 113 36.94 9.24 -1.56
CA LEU A 113 38.04 9.43 -2.52
C LEU A 113 37.90 10.77 -3.24
N LEU A 114 36.69 11.14 -3.67
CA LEU A 114 36.42 12.42 -4.32
C LEU A 114 36.76 13.60 -3.38
N ILE A 115 36.35 13.52 -2.11
CA ILE A 115 36.70 14.52 -1.09
C ILE A 115 38.22 14.60 -0.89
N CYS A 116 38.90 13.45 -0.84
CA CYS A 116 40.36 13.41 -0.72
C CYS A 116 41.05 14.05 -1.92
N LEU A 117 40.60 13.77 -3.15
CA LEU A 117 41.15 14.36 -4.37
C LEU A 117 40.92 15.87 -4.44
N ILE A 118 39.75 16.35 -4.05
CA ILE A 118 39.45 17.79 -3.94
C ILE A 118 40.39 18.46 -2.93
N SER A 119 40.56 17.84 -1.76
CA SER A 119 41.43 18.34 -0.69
C SER A 119 42.91 18.31 -1.08
N PHE A 120 43.32 17.32 -1.88
CA PHE A 120 44.68 17.22 -2.39
C PHE A 120 44.95 18.25 -3.49
N GLY A 121 43.98 18.50 -4.38
CA GLY A 121 44.07 19.54 -5.40
C GLY A 121 44.28 20.93 -4.79
N SER A 122 43.50 21.30 -3.77
CA SER A 122 43.68 22.57 -3.07
C SER A 122 45.02 22.68 -2.34
N TYR A 123 45.54 21.57 -1.81
CA TYR A 123 46.87 21.54 -1.20
C TYR A 123 48.00 21.74 -2.23
N LEU A 124 47.88 21.14 -3.43
CA LEU A 124 48.83 21.37 -4.52
C LEU A 124 48.79 22.80 -5.04
N ASP A 125 47.60 23.40 -5.17
CA ASP A 125 47.44 24.80 -5.55
C ASP A 125 48.17 25.73 -4.56
N MET A 126 48.07 25.42 -3.25
CA MET A 126 48.79 26.15 -2.20
C MET A 126 50.31 26.03 -2.33
N ILE A 127 50.84 24.81 -2.55
CA ILE A 127 52.29 24.60 -2.76
C ILE A 127 52.77 25.33 -4.02
N TRP A 128 52.00 25.24 -5.11
CA TRP A 128 52.34 25.89 -6.37
C TRP A 128 52.37 27.41 -6.24
N ALA A 129 51.39 27.98 -5.53
CA ALA A 129 51.36 29.41 -5.21
C ALA A 129 52.56 29.85 -4.35
N TYR A 130 52.97 29.03 -3.37
CA TYR A 130 54.14 29.32 -2.54
C TYR A 130 55.47 29.27 -3.33
N SER A 131 55.50 28.48 -4.40
CA SER A 131 56.71 28.27 -5.21
C SER A 131 56.93 29.34 -6.30
N ARG A 132 55.95 30.24 -6.54
CA ARG A 132 56.04 31.34 -7.52
C ARG A 132 55.53 32.66 -6.92
N PRO A 133 56.39 33.43 -6.21
CA PRO A 133 55.98 34.65 -5.52
C PRO A 133 55.58 35.81 -6.46
N ASP A 134 55.83 35.68 -7.74
CA ASP A 134 55.72 36.68 -8.80
C ASP A 134 54.39 36.66 -9.57
N LEU A 135 53.50 35.68 -9.32
CA LEU A 135 52.16 35.60 -9.91
C LEU A 135 51.09 36.05 -8.91
N ASN A 136 50.23 36.97 -9.34
CA ASN A 136 49.16 37.57 -8.54
C ASN A 136 48.14 36.48 -8.12
N SER A 137 48.34 35.88 -6.95
CA SER A 137 47.67 34.66 -6.46
C SER A 137 46.13 34.73 -6.36
N ARG A 138 45.54 35.93 -6.47
CA ARG A 138 44.10 36.14 -6.43
C ARG A 138 43.34 35.66 -7.67
N GLU A 139 43.94 35.66 -8.86
CA GLU A 139 43.20 35.25 -10.08
C GLU A 139 43.07 33.73 -10.24
N LEU A 140 44.03 32.94 -9.74
CA LEU A 140 43.96 31.48 -9.83
C LEU A 140 42.94 30.88 -8.85
N ILE A 141 42.85 31.40 -7.62
CA ILE A 141 41.96 30.86 -6.58
C ILE A 141 40.47 31.02 -6.96
N ASN A 142 40.13 32.05 -7.70
CA ASN A 142 38.74 32.31 -8.11
C ASN A 142 38.23 31.37 -9.21
N ASN A 143 39.10 30.77 -10.02
CA ASN A 143 38.67 29.85 -11.09
C ASN A 143 38.49 28.40 -10.61
N SER A 144 39.24 27.95 -9.60
CA SER A 144 39.14 26.58 -9.07
C SER A 144 37.81 26.30 -8.35
N TRP A 145 37.18 27.32 -7.77
CA TRP A 145 35.91 27.19 -7.03
C TRP A 145 34.70 26.83 -7.90
N PHE A 146 34.74 27.07 -9.22
CA PHE A 146 33.62 26.76 -10.13
C PHE A 146 33.60 25.31 -10.62
N ILE A 147 34.76 24.63 -10.66
CA ILE A 147 34.88 23.28 -11.23
C ILE A 147 34.33 22.22 -10.26
N ILE A 148 34.51 22.43 -8.95
CA ILE A 148 34.16 21.46 -7.91
C ILE A 148 32.62 21.27 -7.77
N PRO A 149 31.79 22.32 -7.70
CA PRO A 149 30.32 22.17 -7.65
C PRO A 149 29.75 21.60 -8.94
N GLY A 150 30.35 21.92 -10.10
CA GLY A 150 29.92 21.43 -11.41
C GLY A 150 30.04 19.90 -11.51
N ILE A 151 31.18 19.34 -11.08
CA ILE A 151 31.39 17.88 -11.03
C ILE A 151 30.43 17.21 -10.04
N PHE A 152 30.16 17.84 -8.90
CA PHE A 152 29.23 17.34 -7.89
C PHE A 152 27.78 17.29 -8.40
N LEU A 153 27.32 18.36 -9.06
CA LEU A 153 26.01 18.41 -9.72
C LEU A 153 25.89 17.35 -10.82
N PHE A 154 26.92 17.19 -11.67
CA PHE A 154 26.86 16.30 -12.82
C PHE A 154 26.86 14.81 -12.44
N LEU A 155 27.47 14.43 -11.31
CA LEU A 155 27.54 13.03 -10.88
C LEU A 155 26.37 12.60 -9.98
N ILE A 156 25.84 13.49 -9.14
CA ILE A 156 24.86 13.13 -8.11
C ILE A 156 23.41 13.30 -8.60
N ILE A 157 23.14 14.33 -9.40
CA ILE A 157 21.78 14.59 -9.90
C ILE A 157 21.23 13.44 -10.75
N PRO A 158 22.00 12.80 -11.66
CA PRO A 158 21.50 11.65 -12.41
C PRO A 158 21.08 10.50 -11.50
N PHE A 159 21.77 10.26 -10.38
CA PHE A 159 21.43 9.18 -9.45
C PHE A 159 20.12 9.45 -8.69
N PHE A 160 19.89 10.70 -8.25
CA PHE A 160 18.65 11.06 -7.56
C PHE A 160 17.44 11.10 -8.51
N LEU A 161 17.62 11.63 -9.71
CA LEU A 161 16.58 11.62 -10.74
C LEU A 161 16.25 10.18 -11.17
N LEU A 162 17.26 9.33 -11.32
CA LEU A 162 17.08 7.92 -11.68
C LEU A 162 16.39 7.12 -10.57
N GLY A 163 16.73 7.34 -9.30
CA GLY A 163 16.09 6.66 -8.16
C GLY A 163 14.61 7.01 -7.99
N ASN A 164 14.25 8.29 -8.15
CA ASN A 164 12.85 8.74 -8.09
C ASN A 164 12.05 8.30 -9.33
N TRP A 165 12.69 8.19 -10.49
CA TRP A 165 12.03 7.79 -11.72
C TRP A 165 11.82 6.27 -11.83
N ILE A 166 12.77 5.46 -11.35
CA ILE A 166 12.65 3.97 -11.29
C ILE A 166 11.47 3.53 -10.42
N LYS A 167 11.10 4.30 -9.37
CA LYS A 167 9.88 4.04 -8.59
C LYS A 167 8.59 4.11 -9.40
N LYS A 168 8.60 4.75 -10.59
CA LYS A 168 7.39 5.15 -11.32
C LYS A 168 7.04 4.26 -12.52
N GLN A 169 7.92 3.37 -13.01
CA GLN A 169 7.67 2.56 -14.23
C GLN A 169 8.32 1.17 -14.18
N SER A 170 7.52 0.10 -14.04
CA SER A 170 8.01 -1.29 -13.93
C SER A 170 8.55 -1.88 -15.23
N LYS A 171 8.06 -1.44 -16.40
CA LYS A 171 8.51 -1.94 -17.72
C LYS A 171 9.84 -1.33 -18.17
N ILE A 172 10.17 -0.13 -17.72
CA ILE A 172 11.40 0.58 -18.11
C ILE A 172 12.58 0.24 -17.17
N ALA A 173 12.30 -0.32 -15.99
CA ALA A 173 13.30 -0.68 -14.99
C ALA A 173 14.37 -1.67 -15.52
N VAL A 174 14.00 -2.62 -16.40
CA VAL A 174 14.96 -3.55 -17.00
C VAL A 174 15.90 -2.83 -17.98
N PHE A 175 15.34 -1.96 -18.83
CA PHE A 175 16.12 -1.19 -19.81
C PHE A 175 17.06 -0.20 -19.12
N LEU A 176 16.61 0.43 -18.03
CA LEU A 176 17.44 1.29 -17.20
C LEU A 176 18.46 0.53 -16.38
N GLY A 177 18.16 -0.69 -15.94
CA GLY A 177 19.15 -1.57 -15.33
C GLY A 177 20.30 -1.80 -16.29
N ILE A 178 20.00 -2.11 -17.55
CA ILE A 178 20.99 -2.30 -18.61
C ILE A 178 21.74 -0.98 -18.91
N ALA A 179 21.04 0.15 -18.98
CA ALA A 179 21.67 1.46 -19.21
C ALA A 179 22.58 1.90 -18.04
N ALA A 180 22.17 1.65 -16.80
CA ALA A 180 22.98 1.91 -15.61
C ALA A 180 24.21 0.99 -15.54
N ILE A 181 24.07 -0.27 -15.96
CA ILE A 181 25.19 -1.21 -16.12
C ILE A 181 26.17 -0.68 -17.18
N LEU A 182 25.69 -0.27 -18.35
CA LEU A 182 26.51 0.30 -19.42
C LEU A 182 27.19 1.61 -18.99
N TYR A 183 26.47 2.49 -18.31
CA TYR A 183 27.01 3.73 -17.76
C TYR A 183 28.13 3.46 -16.75
N ASN A 184 27.94 2.50 -15.83
CA ASN A 184 28.99 2.10 -14.89
C ASN A 184 30.21 1.52 -15.62
N ILE A 185 30.02 0.74 -16.69
CA ILE A 185 31.15 0.22 -17.52
C ILE A 185 31.90 1.38 -18.18
N ILE A 186 31.19 2.33 -18.79
CA ILE A 186 31.81 3.49 -19.45
C ILE A 186 32.56 4.36 -18.44
N LEU A 187 31.94 4.65 -17.29
CA LEU A 187 32.57 5.40 -16.21
C LEU A 187 33.81 4.67 -15.68
N THR A 188 33.75 3.34 -15.61
CA THR A 188 34.88 2.49 -15.17
C THR A 188 36.06 2.59 -16.11
N VAL A 189 35.81 2.47 -17.42
CA VAL A 189 36.85 2.62 -18.44
C VAL A 189 37.42 4.05 -18.43
N PHE A 190 36.56 5.06 -18.27
CA PHE A 190 36.98 6.45 -18.21
C PHE A 190 37.88 6.72 -16.99
N VAL A 191 37.51 6.27 -15.80
CA VAL A 191 38.33 6.39 -14.58
C VAL A 191 39.67 5.67 -14.75
N ALA A 192 39.69 4.48 -15.36
CA ALA A 192 40.94 3.78 -15.65
C ALA A 192 41.84 4.60 -16.60
N LEU A 193 41.29 5.15 -17.68
CA LEU A 193 42.03 5.95 -18.66
C LEU A 193 42.59 7.25 -18.06
N VAL A 194 41.78 7.96 -17.27
CA VAL A 194 42.20 9.21 -16.59
C VAL A 194 43.31 8.95 -15.58
N ASN A 195 43.30 7.80 -14.89
CA ASN A 195 44.34 7.45 -13.92
C ASN A 195 45.65 6.95 -14.57
N ILE A 196 45.62 6.45 -15.82
CA ILE A 196 46.84 6.00 -16.52
C ILE A 196 47.78 7.17 -16.84
N GLN A 197 47.25 8.33 -17.23
CA GLN A 197 48.06 9.51 -17.56
C GLN A 197 49.00 9.99 -16.42
N PRO A 198 48.50 10.25 -15.19
CA PRO A 198 49.36 10.68 -14.10
C PRO A 198 50.37 9.59 -13.70
N ILE A 199 50.01 8.30 -13.76
CA ILE A 199 50.97 7.19 -13.52
C ILE A 199 52.17 7.31 -14.46
N LEU A 200 51.93 7.52 -15.76
CA LEU A 200 52.99 7.65 -16.76
C LEU A 200 53.85 8.90 -16.53
N VAL A 201 53.23 10.03 -16.18
CA VAL A 201 53.94 11.29 -15.88
C VAL A 201 54.79 11.18 -14.61
N PHE A 202 54.28 10.53 -13.56
CA PHE A 202 55.03 10.33 -12.32
C PHE A 202 56.15 9.30 -12.47
N PHE A 203 55.96 8.27 -13.30
CA PHE A 203 57.03 7.35 -13.70
C PHE A 203 58.15 8.10 -14.44
N ALA A 204 57.80 8.95 -15.40
CA ALA A 204 58.76 9.75 -16.16
C ALA A 204 59.55 10.74 -15.27
N ARG A 205 58.99 11.14 -14.13
CA ARG A 205 59.63 12.04 -13.14
C ARG A 205 60.32 11.32 -11.98
N GLY A 206 60.39 9.98 -11.99
CA GLY A 206 61.11 9.19 -10.98
C GLY A 206 60.41 9.07 -9.62
N ASN A 207 59.11 9.40 -9.52
CA ASN A 207 58.40 9.41 -8.23
C ASN A 207 57.73 8.05 -7.96
N ILE A 208 58.56 7.07 -7.56
CA ILE A 208 58.21 5.64 -7.48
C ILE A 208 57.06 5.38 -6.49
N PHE A 209 57.02 6.10 -5.37
CA PHE A 209 56.05 5.85 -4.30
C PHE A 209 54.61 6.15 -4.72
N LEU A 210 54.37 7.28 -5.39
CA LEU A 210 53.04 7.67 -5.85
C LEU A 210 52.55 6.76 -6.99
N SER A 211 53.47 6.32 -7.85
CA SER A 211 53.18 5.37 -8.90
C SER A 211 52.77 3.99 -8.35
N LEU A 212 53.41 3.54 -7.26
CA LEU A 212 53.04 2.30 -6.57
C LEU A 212 51.60 2.37 -6.00
N ILE A 213 51.24 3.48 -5.35
CA ILE A 213 49.89 3.69 -4.79
C ILE A 213 48.82 3.68 -5.89
N LEU A 214 49.07 4.35 -7.01
CA LEU A 214 48.15 4.38 -8.15
C LEU A 214 48.03 3.01 -8.83
N SER A 215 49.14 2.25 -8.91
CA SER A 215 49.16 0.90 -9.46
C SER A 215 48.37 -0.09 -8.60
N ILE A 216 48.52 -0.02 -7.27
CA ILE A 216 47.75 -0.83 -6.32
C ILE A 216 46.25 -0.55 -6.46
N ASN A 217 45.86 0.73 -6.55
CA ASN A 217 44.47 1.12 -6.79
C ASN A 217 43.93 0.55 -8.11
N LEU A 218 44.71 0.59 -9.19
CA LEU A 218 44.31 0.02 -10.49
C LEU A 218 44.11 -1.50 -10.41
N VAL A 219 44.99 -2.23 -9.70
CA VAL A 219 44.85 -3.68 -9.51
C VAL A 219 43.60 -4.03 -8.71
N PHE A 220 43.34 -3.32 -7.61
CA PHE A 220 42.09 -3.50 -6.85
C PHE A 220 40.88 -3.24 -7.75
N TYR A 221 40.93 -2.16 -8.53
CA TYR A 221 39.85 -1.78 -9.44
C TYR A 221 39.54 -2.86 -10.49
N LEU A 222 40.57 -3.41 -11.15
CA LEU A 222 40.43 -4.49 -12.12
C LEU A 222 39.92 -5.79 -11.49
N TYR A 223 40.40 -6.13 -10.29
CA TYR A 223 39.92 -7.29 -9.54
C TYR A 223 38.42 -7.18 -9.22
N PHE A 224 37.98 -6.01 -8.76
CA PHE A 224 36.56 -5.76 -8.46
C PHE A 224 35.69 -5.74 -9.72
N TYR A 225 36.15 -5.17 -10.83
CA TYR A 225 35.45 -5.25 -12.12
C TYR A 225 35.22 -6.71 -12.56
N SER A 226 36.23 -7.56 -12.38
CA SER A 226 36.12 -9.01 -12.65
C SER A 226 35.05 -9.67 -11.77
N LEU A 227 35.00 -9.33 -10.48
CA LEU A 227 34.01 -9.85 -9.54
C LEU A 227 32.59 -9.41 -9.92
N TRP A 228 32.41 -8.13 -10.26
CA TRP A 228 31.13 -7.55 -10.64
C TRP A 228 30.60 -8.11 -11.96
N SER A 229 31.43 -8.16 -13.01
CA SER A 229 31.06 -8.73 -14.31
C SER A 229 30.66 -10.21 -14.20
N SER A 230 31.32 -10.96 -13.30
CA SER A 230 30.96 -12.35 -12.97
C SER A 230 29.61 -12.46 -12.26
N GLY A 231 29.27 -11.52 -11.39
CA GLY A 231 27.96 -11.41 -10.76
C GLY A 231 26.86 -11.10 -11.80
N LEU A 232 27.13 -10.17 -12.71
CA LEU A 232 26.19 -9.75 -13.74
C LEU A 232 25.80 -10.89 -14.69
N LYS A 233 26.80 -11.69 -15.12
CA LYS A 233 26.59 -12.89 -15.95
C LYS A 233 25.63 -13.90 -15.32
N ARG A 234 25.49 -13.91 -13.98
CA ARG A 234 24.56 -14.81 -13.26
C ARG A 234 23.15 -14.23 -13.12
N VAL A 235 23.00 -12.92 -13.18
CA VAL A 235 21.73 -12.21 -12.96
C VAL A 235 20.94 -12.06 -14.28
N ILE A 236 21.61 -11.85 -15.41
CA ILE A 236 20.98 -11.68 -16.73
C ILE A 236 20.05 -12.87 -17.10
N PRO A 237 20.45 -14.15 -16.92
CA PRO A 237 19.55 -15.27 -17.23
C PRO A 237 18.29 -15.32 -16.35
N ALA A 238 18.38 -14.85 -15.09
CA ALA A 238 17.24 -14.83 -14.18
C ALA A 238 16.19 -13.80 -14.61
N PHE A 239 16.62 -12.63 -15.10
CA PHE A 239 15.69 -11.64 -15.67
C PHE A 239 15.01 -12.15 -16.94
N ARG A 240 15.75 -12.83 -17.83
CA ARG A 240 15.15 -13.44 -19.04
C ARG A 240 14.10 -14.49 -18.68
N ALA A 241 14.32 -15.28 -17.63
CA ALA A 241 13.36 -16.27 -17.15
C ALA A 241 12.09 -15.64 -16.54
N ILE A 242 12.21 -14.49 -15.88
CA ILE A 242 11.05 -13.75 -15.37
C ILE A 242 10.23 -13.17 -16.53
N ASP A 243 10.91 -12.63 -17.54
CA ASP A 243 10.25 -12.05 -18.72
C ASP A 243 9.52 -13.11 -19.56
N SER A 244 10.12 -14.31 -19.73
CA SER A 244 9.46 -15.43 -20.40
C SER A 244 8.21 -15.91 -19.67
N LEU A 245 8.28 -16.03 -18.33
CA LEU A 245 7.13 -16.43 -17.51
C LEU A 245 5.96 -15.44 -17.61
N LYS A 246 6.26 -14.15 -17.79
CA LYS A 246 5.24 -13.12 -17.96
C LYS A 246 4.59 -13.19 -19.34
N ASN A 247 5.37 -13.33 -20.41
CA ASN A 247 4.84 -13.44 -21.77
C ASN A 247 4.00 -14.70 -21.97
N ASP A 248 4.38 -15.82 -21.34
CA ASP A 248 3.57 -17.04 -21.36
C ASP A 248 2.23 -16.87 -20.63
N SER A 249 2.20 -16.10 -19.53
CA SER A 249 0.95 -15.78 -18.83
C SER A 249 0.02 -14.86 -19.63
N GLU A 250 0.56 -13.83 -20.30
CA GLU A 250 -0.23 -12.89 -21.11
C GLU A 250 -0.82 -13.60 -22.35
N ASN A 251 -0.06 -14.48 -23.02
CA ASN A 251 -0.54 -15.26 -24.17
C ASN A 251 -1.60 -16.30 -23.79
N GLN A 252 -1.51 -16.93 -22.61
CA GLN A 252 -2.55 -17.85 -22.13
C GLN A 252 -3.86 -17.13 -21.78
N THR A 253 -3.76 -15.91 -21.25
CA THR A 253 -4.95 -15.10 -20.94
C THR A 253 -5.70 -14.71 -22.22
N LEU A 254 -4.99 -14.43 -23.32
CA LEU A 254 -5.58 -14.16 -24.63
C LEU A 254 -6.24 -15.40 -25.25
N SER A 255 -5.65 -16.60 -25.10
CA SER A 255 -6.25 -17.84 -25.63
C SER A 255 -7.53 -18.28 -24.91
N PHE A 256 -7.78 -17.79 -23.69
CA PHE A 256 -8.99 -18.11 -22.91
C PHE A 256 -10.20 -17.27 -23.34
N PHE A 257 -10.00 -16.17 -24.08
CA PHE A 257 -11.07 -15.30 -24.58
C PHE A 257 -11.59 -15.69 -25.97
N ASP A 258 -10.92 -16.60 -26.69
CA ASP A 258 -11.28 -16.99 -28.06
C ASP A 258 -12.17 -18.26 -28.16
N ILE A 259 -12.62 -18.82 -27.03
CA ILE A 259 -13.50 -20.00 -27.03
C ILE A 259 -14.83 -19.64 -26.36
N GLU A 260 -15.77 -19.20 -27.21
CA GLU A 260 -17.25 -19.14 -27.06
C GLU A 260 -17.85 -17.78 -27.46
N SER A 261 -17.94 -17.51 -28.77
CA SER A 261 -19.01 -16.66 -29.30
C SER A 261 -19.41 -17.09 -30.71
N ASN A 262 -20.06 -18.26 -30.83
CA ASN A 262 -20.80 -18.63 -32.04
C ASN A 262 -22.30 -18.72 -31.71
N SER A 263 -22.94 -17.56 -31.60
CA SER A 263 -24.38 -17.41 -31.83
C SER A 263 -24.69 -15.95 -32.24
N PRO A 264 -25.33 -15.70 -33.40
CA PRO A 264 -25.58 -14.35 -33.88
C PRO A 264 -26.85 -13.78 -33.25
N ILE A 265 -26.71 -12.89 -32.27
CA ILE A 265 -27.82 -12.03 -31.84
C ILE A 265 -27.76 -10.75 -32.68
N LYS A 266 -28.74 -10.61 -33.60
CA LYS A 266 -29.02 -9.37 -34.33
C LYS A 266 -29.46 -8.30 -33.33
N ILE A 267 -28.60 -7.33 -33.04
CA ILE A 267 -29.00 -6.09 -32.39
C ILE A 267 -29.32 -5.07 -33.49
N LYS A 268 -30.58 -4.62 -33.52
CA LYS A 268 -31.04 -3.47 -34.30
C LYS A 268 -30.37 -2.21 -33.75
N SER A 269 -29.70 -1.47 -34.63
CA SER A 269 -29.25 -0.10 -34.41
C SER A 269 -30.45 0.81 -34.13
N LEU A 270 -30.50 1.39 -32.94
CA LEU A 270 -31.36 2.54 -32.64
C LEU A 270 -30.51 3.80 -32.83
N THR A 271 -30.97 4.59 -33.79
CA THR A 271 -30.44 5.85 -34.28
C THR A 271 -30.50 6.97 -33.25
N GLU A 272 -29.50 7.84 -33.37
CA GLU A 272 -29.43 9.18 -32.79
C GLU A 272 -30.65 10.03 -33.21
N GLU A 273 -31.60 10.24 -32.32
CA GLU A 273 -32.50 11.40 -32.36
C GLU A 273 -33.18 11.53 -30.98
N ASN A 274 -33.21 12.76 -30.46
CA ASN A 274 -33.78 13.21 -29.17
C ASN A 274 -32.84 13.21 -27.96
N LEU A 275 -31.98 14.22 -27.91
CA LEU A 275 -31.52 14.86 -26.67
C LEU A 275 -31.49 16.37 -26.90
N GLU A 276 -32.67 16.99 -26.93
CA GLU A 276 -32.84 18.43 -26.79
C GLU A 276 -33.38 18.74 -25.38
N THR A 277 -32.54 19.44 -24.62
CA THR A 277 -32.88 20.45 -23.58
C THR A 277 -33.90 20.12 -22.50
N GLN A 278 -33.38 19.78 -21.32
CA GLN A 278 -33.88 20.29 -20.04
C GLN A 278 -32.69 20.60 -19.12
N GLU A 279 -32.18 21.83 -19.20
CA GLU A 279 -31.39 22.45 -18.15
C GLU A 279 -32.36 22.89 -17.05
N GLU A 280 -32.43 22.14 -15.94
CA GLU A 280 -32.94 22.66 -14.68
C GLU A 280 -31.76 23.16 -13.84
N ASP A 281 -31.77 24.46 -13.58
CA ASP A 281 -30.92 25.18 -12.64
C ASP A 281 -31.06 24.58 -11.23
N LEU A 282 -30.18 23.64 -10.89
CA LEU A 282 -29.85 23.30 -9.51
C LEU A 282 -28.64 24.13 -9.09
N SER A 283 -28.91 25.36 -8.63
CA SER A 283 -27.91 26.21 -7.97
C SER A 283 -27.43 25.52 -6.69
N LEU A 284 -26.16 25.15 -6.69
CA LEU A 284 -25.47 24.47 -5.60
C LEU A 284 -24.80 25.51 -4.68
N SER A 285 -25.59 26.45 -4.14
CA SER A 285 -25.09 27.59 -3.37
C SER A 285 -24.94 27.37 -1.86
N ASP A 286 -25.30 26.22 -1.29
CA ASP A 286 -25.44 26.10 0.18
C ASP A 286 -24.27 25.38 0.89
N PHE A 287 -23.08 25.36 0.29
CA PHE A 287 -21.85 24.93 0.97
C PHE A 287 -20.82 26.06 0.99
N GLU A 288 -21.16 27.19 1.60
CA GLU A 288 -20.16 28.14 2.06
C GLU A 288 -19.40 27.55 3.27
N GLU A 289 -18.09 27.41 3.11
CA GLU A 289 -17.16 27.20 4.23
C GLU A 289 -17.15 28.48 5.07
N ASP A 290 -18.02 28.56 6.08
CA ASP A 290 -17.93 29.61 7.09
C ASP A 290 -16.58 29.56 7.78
N SER A 291 -15.77 30.60 7.56
CA SER A 291 -14.55 30.88 8.29
C SER A 291 -14.89 31.24 9.73
N ILE A 292 -15.00 30.25 10.62
CA ILE A 292 -15.09 30.48 12.05
C ILE A 292 -13.66 30.68 12.59
N LEU A 293 -13.25 31.94 12.66
CA LEU A 293 -12.12 32.39 13.47
C LEU A 293 -12.61 33.55 14.33
N ASN A 294 -12.44 33.39 15.65
CA ASN A 294 -12.72 34.31 16.75
C ASN A 294 -14.19 34.49 17.18
N THR A 295 -14.62 33.67 18.13
CA THR A 295 -15.51 34.11 19.22
C THR A 295 -14.91 33.70 20.56
N ASP A 296 -14.73 34.71 21.42
CA ASP A 296 -14.25 34.57 22.79
C ASP A 296 -15.21 33.71 23.63
N LEU A 297 -14.72 32.60 24.19
CA LEU A 297 -15.42 31.77 25.15
C LEU A 297 -15.41 32.44 26.53
N PRO A 298 -16.56 32.58 27.24
CA PRO A 298 -16.58 33.01 28.63
C PRO A 298 -16.04 31.89 29.54
N GLY A 299 -15.29 32.30 30.56
CA GLY A 299 -14.56 31.42 31.47
C GLY A 299 -15.43 30.38 32.16
N LEU A 300 -14.95 29.13 32.14
CA LEU A 300 -15.48 28.01 32.91
C LEU A 300 -15.21 28.22 34.42
N PRO A 301 -16.16 27.87 35.31
CA PRO A 301 -15.93 27.90 36.73
C PRO A 301 -15.02 26.76 37.18
N VAL A 302 -14.13 27.09 38.12
CA VAL A 302 -13.25 26.15 38.83
C VAL A 302 -14.11 25.15 39.61
N ILE A 303 -13.93 23.86 39.32
CA ILE A 303 -14.55 22.75 40.05
C ILE A 303 -13.73 22.52 41.32
N ASN A 304 -14.31 22.80 42.48
CA ASN A 304 -13.76 22.40 43.77
C ASN A 304 -14.03 20.91 44.03
N GLU A 305 -13.10 20.28 44.75
CA GLU A 305 -13.10 18.86 45.14
C GLU A 305 -14.39 18.44 45.88
N PRO A 306 -14.80 17.16 45.79
CA PRO A 306 -16.05 16.71 46.39
C PRO A 306 -15.91 16.48 47.90
N GLU A 307 -16.76 17.16 48.67
CA GLU A 307 -16.97 16.86 50.09
C GLU A 307 -17.62 15.47 50.27
N HIS A 308 -17.21 14.79 51.34
CA HIS A 308 -17.69 13.47 51.75
C HIS A 308 -19.22 13.45 51.98
N TYR A 309 -19.94 12.70 51.14
CA TYR A 309 -21.31 12.29 51.43
C TYR A 309 -21.34 11.05 52.33
N SER A 310 -22.15 11.12 53.38
CA SER A 310 -22.47 10.03 54.31
C SER A 310 -23.33 8.95 53.62
N SER A 311 -23.04 7.67 53.93
CA SER A 311 -23.68 6.49 53.32
C SER A 311 -25.19 6.37 53.55
N ASP A 312 -25.75 7.15 54.46
CA ASP A 312 -27.12 6.95 54.96
C ASP A 312 -28.17 7.80 54.23
N GLN A 313 -27.74 8.73 53.35
CA GLN A 313 -28.65 9.54 52.51
C GLN A 313 -28.85 8.97 51.09
N ILE A 314 -28.26 7.81 50.78
CA ILE A 314 -28.19 7.27 49.42
C ILE A 314 -29.44 6.42 49.06
N SER A 315 -30.28 6.02 50.02
CA SER A 315 -31.37 5.06 49.74
C SER A 315 -32.70 5.67 49.29
N GLU A 316 -33.02 6.92 49.60
CA GLU A 316 -34.35 7.49 49.29
C GLU A 316 -34.44 8.15 47.91
N ASP A 317 -33.36 8.73 47.39
CA ASP A 317 -33.36 9.42 46.08
C ASP A 317 -33.01 8.51 44.89
N ILE A 318 -32.39 7.35 45.15
CA ILE A 318 -31.96 6.43 44.10
C ILE A 318 -33.10 5.54 43.60
N ILE A 319 -34.06 5.19 44.45
CA ILE A 319 -35.17 4.29 44.11
C ILE A 319 -36.07 4.92 43.01
N PRO A 320 -36.51 6.19 43.11
CA PRO A 320 -37.29 6.82 42.03
C PRO A 320 -36.51 6.94 40.72
N ALA A 321 -35.20 7.21 40.78
CA ALA A 321 -34.34 7.30 39.59
C ALA A 321 -34.17 5.94 38.89
N LEU A 322 -34.07 4.85 39.65
CA LEU A 322 -34.04 3.48 39.11
C LEU A 322 -35.38 3.05 38.55
N GLU A 323 -36.50 3.46 39.16
CA GLU A 323 -37.85 3.21 38.64
C GLU A 323 -38.07 3.93 37.30
N ILE A 324 -37.63 5.20 37.19
CA ILE A 324 -37.65 5.98 35.94
C ILE A 324 -36.75 5.35 34.87
N TYR A 325 -35.57 4.86 35.26
CA TYR A 325 -34.66 4.19 34.33
C TYR A 325 -35.26 2.87 33.83
N LYS A 326 -35.89 2.10 34.71
CA LYS A 326 -36.57 0.84 34.37
C LYS A 326 -37.80 1.07 33.50
N GLN A 327 -38.60 2.10 33.77
CA GLN A 327 -39.72 2.52 32.92
C GLN A 327 -39.26 2.99 31.53
N ASN A 328 -38.15 3.72 31.45
CA ASN A 328 -37.57 4.15 30.17
C ASN A 328 -37.00 2.96 29.38
N PHE A 329 -36.37 2.00 30.08
CA PHE A 329 -35.88 0.76 29.47
C PHE A 329 -37.02 -0.15 28.99
N GLU A 330 -38.13 -0.23 29.74
CA GLU A 330 -39.32 -0.98 29.35
C GLU A 330 -40.09 -0.28 28.21
N ARG A 331 -40.17 1.07 28.20
CA ARG A 331 -40.69 1.84 27.04
C ARG A 331 -39.85 1.61 25.78
N GLN A 332 -38.52 1.54 25.90
CA GLN A 332 -37.66 1.22 24.76
C GLN A 332 -37.83 -0.22 24.26
N ASN A 333 -38.13 -1.16 25.15
CA ASN A 333 -38.41 -2.54 24.76
C ASN A 333 -39.84 -2.75 24.22
N HIS A 334 -40.83 -1.93 24.61
CA HIS A 334 -42.19 -1.99 24.07
C HIS A 334 -42.32 -1.42 22.64
N VAL A 335 -41.28 -0.75 22.12
CA VAL A 335 -41.19 -0.30 20.70
C VAL A 335 -40.69 -1.43 19.77
N LYS A 336 -40.43 -2.64 20.27
CA LYS A 336 -39.96 -3.80 19.47
C LYS A 336 -40.92 -4.34 18.41
N ASN A 337 -42.12 -3.77 18.24
CA ASN A 337 -43.11 -4.21 17.26
C ASN A 337 -43.49 -3.14 16.22
N LYS A 338 -42.62 -2.15 15.97
CA LYS A 338 -42.73 -1.33 14.75
C LYS A 338 -41.55 -1.69 13.84
N PRO A 339 -41.69 -2.71 12.98
CA PRO A 339 -40.61 -3.11 12.09
C PRO A 339 -40.51 -2.08 10.96
N ASP A 340 -39.31 -1.95 10.46
CA ASP A 340 -38.94 -1.20 9.27
C ASP A 340 -38.93 0.32 9.46
N ILE A 341 -37.75 0.80 9.87
CA ILE A 341 -37.33 2.15 9.50
C ILE A 341 -37.33 2.16 7.98
N GLU A 342 -38.40 2.68 7.41
CA GLU A 342 -38.49 2.95 5.99
C GLU A 342 -37.26 3.78 5.62
N ILE A 343 -36.47 3.24 4.71
CA ILE A 343 -35.26 3.91 4.27
C ILE A 343 -35.71 5.12 3.49
N ASP A 344 -35.11 6.25 3.83
CA ASP A 344 -35.38 7.51 3.15
C ASP A 344 -35.31 7.30 1.63
N SER A 345 -36.40 7.63 0.95
CA SER A 345 -36.53 7.49 -0.51
C SER A 345 -35.43 8.25 -1.25
N HIS A 346 -34.92 9.34 -0.66
CA HIS A 346 -33.77 10.07 -1.17
C HIS A 346 -32.49 9.22 -1.16
N ILE A 347 -32.27 8.39 -0.14
CA ILE A 347 -31.13 7.45 -0.10
C ILE A 347 -31.29 6.38 -1.17
N LEU A 348 -32.49 5.83 -1.36
CA LEU A 348 -32.74 4.83 -2.41
C LEU A 348 -32.47 5.40 -3.81
N ASN A 349 -32.89 6.64 -4.07
CA ASN A 349 -32.58 7.34 -5.31
C ASN A 349 -31.07 7.52 -5.50
N LYS A 350 -30.34 7.89 -4.45
CA LYS A 350 -28.87 7.97 -4.49
C LYS A 350 -28.23 6.62 -4.77
N MET A 351 -28.66 5.55 -4.10
CA MET A 351 -28.16 4.20 -4.34
C MET A 351 -28.29 3.82 -5.82
N LYS A 352 -29.45 4.08 -6.42
CA LYS A 352 -29.72 3.82 -7.84
C LYS A 352 -28.86 4.67 -8.77
N GLN A 353 -28.66 5.96 -8.45
CA GLN A 353 -27.83 6.87 -9.26
C GLN A 353 -26.34 6.51 -9.19
N LEU A 354 -25.82 6.21 -8.00
CA LEU A 354 -24.39 5.94 -7.78
C LEU A 354 -23.97 4.59 -8.35
N ASN A 355 -24.79 3.55 -8.18
CA ASN A 355 -24.52 2.21 -8.70
C ASN A 355 -25.82 1.43 -8.95
N PRO A 356 -26.36 1.44 -10.19
CA PRO A 356 -27.58 0.72 -10.54
C PRO A 356 -27.51 -0.79 -10.29
N GLN A 357 -26.33 -1.40 -10.49
CA GLN A 357 -26.14 -2.84 -10.24
C GLN A 357 -26.15 -3.15 -8.75
N GLY A 358 -25.44 -2.35 -7.94
CA GLY A 358 -25.47 -2.44 -6.48
C GLY A 358 -26.89 -2.24 -5.94
N PHE A 359 -27.67 -1.33 -6.53
CA PHE A 359 -29.06 -1.10 -6.17
C PHE A 359 -29.96 -2.30 -6.50
N ALA A 360 -29.77 -2.95 -7.66
CA ALA A 360 -30.53 -4.15 -8.00
C ALA A 360 -30.25 -5.32 -7.03
N ILE A 361 -28.97 -5.51 -6.65
CA ILE A 361 -28.59 -6.49 -5.62
C ILE A 361 -29.26 -6.15 -4.28
N TYR A 362 -29.27 -4.87 -3.94
CA TYR A 362 -29.90 -4.36 -2.73
C TYR A 362 -31.41 -4.62 -2.68
N GLU A 363 -32.16 -4.29 -3.75
CA GLU A 363 -33.60 -4.56 -3.85
C GLU A 363 -33.91 -6.05 -3.71
N GLN A 364 -33.11 -6.89 -4.37
CA GLN A 364 -33.22 -8.34 -4.25
C GLN A 364 -32.95 -8.81 -2.81
N ALA A 365 -31.93 -8.26 -2.16
CA ALA A 365 -31.58 -8.61 -0.79
C ALA A 365 -32.69 -8.25 0.22
N GLN A 366 -33.36 -7.11 0.01
CA GLN A 366 -34.52 -6.68 0.80
C GLN A 366 -35.73 -7.60 0.58
N ALA A 367 -36.03 -7.95 -0.67
CA ALA A 367 -37.13 -8.86 -1.00
C ALA A 367 -36.95 -10.26 -0.40
N GLU A 368 -35.70 -10.74 -0.36
CA GLU A 368 -35.37 -12.08 0.15
C GLU A 368 -35.01 -12.11 1.64
N LEU A 369 -34.87 -10.95 2.30
CA LEU A 369 -34.32 -10.82 3.65
C LEU A 369 -32.99 -11.59 3.81
N ASN A 370 -32.06 -11.38 2.87
CA ASN A 370 -30.82 -12.14 2.77
C ASN A 370 -29.61 -11.30 3.22
N SER A 371 -28.99 -11.69 4.34
CA SER A 371 -27.82 -10.97 4.90
C SER A 371 -26.59 -10.96 3.98
N GLU A 372 -26.35 -12.04 3.23
CA GLU A 372 -25.19 -12.15 2.33
C GLU A 372 -25.37 -11.25 1.10
N LYS A 373 -26.60 -11.14 0.56
CA LYS A 373 -26.88 -10.21 -0.54
C LYS A 373 -26.82 -8.75 -0.09
N LEU A 374 -27.24 -8.43 1.14
CA LEU A 374 -27.05 -7.09 1.70
C LEU A 374 -25.56 -6.75 1.88
N PHE A 375 -24.76 -7.73 2.29
CA PHE A 375 -23.31 -7.59 2.34
C PHE A 375 -22.72 -7.33 0.94
N GLN A 376 -23.13 -8.11 -0.07
CA GLN A 376 -22.70 -7.91 -1.47
C GLN A 376 -23.14 -6.57 -2.04
N ALA A 377 -24.34 -6.09 -1.71
CA ALA A 377 -24.78 -4.74 -2.04
C ALA A 377 -23.85 -3.71 -1.40
N GLY A 378 -23.48 -3.87 -0.12
CA GLY A 378 -22.50 -3.02 0.56
C GLY A 378 -21.14 -2.99 -0.14
N GLU A 379 -20.62 -4.15 -0.56
CA GLU A 379 -19.37 -4.24 -1.33
C GLU A 379 -19.43 -3.48 -2.66
N ALA A 380 -20.60 -3.42 -3.32
CA ALA A 380 -20.76 -2.67 -4.56
C ALA A 380 -20.62 -1.15 -4.38
N TYR A 381 -20.79 -0.64 -3.16
CA TYR A 381 -20.61 0.78 -2.81
C TYR A 381 -19.31 1.05 -2.03
N ASP A 382 -18.70 0.04 -1.40
CA ASP A 382 -17.49 0.23 -0.59
C ASP A 382 -16.24 0.36 -1.45
N HIS A 383 -15.79 1.61 -1.61
CA HIS A 383 -14.51 1.93 -2.24
C HIS A 383 -13.39 2.21 -1.23
N SER A 384 -13.62 1.99 0.07
CA SER A 384 -12.65 2.32 1.12
C SER A 384 -11.33 1.56 0.99
N TYR A 385 -11.35 0.34 0.43
CA TYR A 385 -10.16 -0.51 0.26
C TYR A 385 -9.35 -0.26 -0.99
N ASN A 386 -9.85 0.54 -1.94
CA ASN A 386 -9.02 1.02 -3.01
C ASN A 386 -8.05 2.01 -2.36
N SER A 387 -6.76 1.66 -2.28
CA SER A 387 -5.69 2.32 -1.48
C SER A 387 -5.58 3.85 -1.63
N PHE A 388 -6.24 4.41 -2.62
CA PHE A 388 -6.32 5.82 -2.94
C PHE A 388 -7.38 6.60 -2.11
N TRP A 389 -8.42 5.94 -1.62
CA TRP A 389 -9.62 6.63 -1.11
C TRP A 389 -9.61 6.88 0.40
N GLY A 390 -8.84 6.11 1.17
CA GLY A 390 -8.77 6.27 2.63
C GLY A 390 -8.37 7.69 3.06
N ASP A 391 -7.40 8.28 2.36
CA ASP A 391 -7.03 9.69 2.58
C ASP A 391 -7.86 10.64 1.74
N GLY A 392 -8.05 10.31 0.46
CA GLY A 392 -8.67 11.21 -0.51
C GLY A 392 -10.08 11.65 -0.12
N ILE A 393 -10.88 10.73 0.43
CA ILE A 393 -12.30 10.98 0.73
C ILE A 393 -12.43 12.15 1.71
N PHE A 394 -11.54 12.30 2.70
CA PHE A 394 -11.67 13.37 3.71
C PHE A 394 -10.50 14.36 3.75
N ALA A 395 -9.34 14.08 3.13
CA ALA A 395 -8.16 14.95 3.19
C ALA A 395 -8.42 16.36 2.64
N GLY A 396 -9.26 16.52 1.62
CA GLY A 396 -9.58 17.82 1.00
C GLY A 396 -8.39 18.54 0.36
N GLN A 397 -7.21 17.90 0.30
CA GLN A 397 -6.05 18.38 -0.43
C GLN A 397 -6.00 17.64 -1.75
N TYR A 398 -6.24 18.37 -2.84
CA TYR A 398 -6.25 17.84 -4.20
C TYR A 398 -5.03 18.40 -4.93
N ASP A 399 -3.92 17.69 -4.84
CA ASP A 399 -2.75 18.04 -5.63
C ASP A 399 -2.82 17.42 -7.04
N ARG A 400 -1.84 17.76 -7.88
CA ARG A 400 -1.78 17.21 -9.24
C ARG A 400 -1.67 15.68 -9.26
N HIS A 401 -0.99 15.09 -8.28
CA HIS A 401 -0.82 13.64 -8.21
C HIS A 401 -2.16 12.95 -7.94
N PHE A 402 -2.96 13.55 -7.07
CA PHE A 402 -4.31 13.14 -6.74
C PHE A 402 -5.22 13.13 -7.98
N PHE A 403 -5.17 14.19 -8.80
CA PHE A 403 -5.93 14.25 -10.06
C PHE A 403 -5.51 13.14 -11.03
N GLU A 404 -4.20 12.93 -11.20
CA GLU A 404 -3.67 11.87 -12.07
C GLU A 404 -4.14 10.48 -11.62
N GLN A 405 -4.24 10.25 -10.30
CA GLN A 405 -4.73 9.00 -9.73
C GLN A 405 -6.24 8.79 -9.90
N LEU A 406 -7.02 9.87 -9.96
CA LEU A 406 -8.45 9.84 -10.33
C LEU A 406 -8.70 9.68 -11.84
N GLY A 407 -7.64 9.65 -12.66
CA GLY A 407 -7.77 9.71 -14.12
C GLY A 407 -8.21 11.07 -14.64
N ILE A 408 -8.16 12.12 -13.81
CA ILE A 408 -8.49 13.50 -14.19
C ILE A 408 -7.23 14.14 -14.78
N SER A 409 -7.25 14.37 -16.09
CA SER A 409 -6.15 15.10 -16.76
C SER A 409 -6.31 16.60 -16.59
N ALA A 410 -5.49 17.19 -15.71
CA ALA A 410 -5.39 18.65 -15.59
C ALA A 410 -4.90 19.34 -16.88
N LYS A 411 -4.38 18.59 -17.87
CA LYS A 411 -3.89 19.15 -19.14
C LYS A 411 -5.01 19.61 -20.06
N ASN A 412 -6.20 19.02 -19.97
CA ASN A 412 -7.27 19.24 -20.95
C ASN A 412 -8.31 20.26 -20.50
N GLY A 413 -8.44 20.49 -19.19
CA GLY A 413 -9.48 21.35 -18.60
C GLY A 413 -8.98 22.46 -17.68
N GLY A 414 -7.66 22.58 -17.52
CA GLY A 414 -7.08 23.46 -16.51
C GLY A 414 -7.21 22.90 -15.08
N ALA A 415 -6.56 23.58 -14.13
CA ALA A 415 -6.51 23.14 -12.73
C ALA A 415 -7.88 23.23 -12.03
N GLU A 416 -8.68 24.25 -12.38
CA GLU A 416 -9.99 24.49 -11.77
C GLU A 416 -11.01 23.41 -12.14
N GLN A 417 -11.14 23.06 -13.42
CA GLN A 417 -12.04 21.98 -13.86
C GLN A 417 -11.59 20.62 -13.29
N ALA A 418 -10.28 20.39 -13.14
CA ALA A 418 -9.74 19.20 -12.51
C ALA A 418 -10.11 19.14 -11.01
N GLN A 419 -9.99 20.26 -10.31
CA GLN A 419 -10.39 20.39 -8.91
C GLN A 419 -11.89 20.16 -8.72
N GLU A 420 -12.73 20.74 -9.57
CA GLU A 420 -14.19 20.56 -9.49
C GLU A 420 -14.59 19.11 -9.81
N SER A 421 -13.94 18.48 -10.78
CA SER A 421 -14.15 17.07 -11.08
C SER A 421 -13.73 16.17 -9.91
N ALA A 422 -12.61 16.49 -9.25
CA ALA A 422 -12.17 15.76 -8.05
C ALA A 422 -13.14 15.95 -6.88
N LYS A 423 -13.65 17.16 -6.65
CA LYS A 423 -14.67 17.43 -5.62
C LYS A 423 -15.92 16.59 -5.85
N ARG A 424 -16.45 16.54 -7.08
CA ARG A 424 -17.61 15.73 -7.43
C ARG A 424 -17.37 14.24 -7.20
N ILE A 425 -16.21 13.74 -7.61
CA ILE A 425 -15.83 12.34 -7.39
C ILE A 425 -15.68 12.02 -5.89
N MET A 426 -15.12 12.93 -5.09
CA MET A 426 -15.03 12.75 -3.64
C MET A 426 -16.39 12.80 -2.96
N ALA A 427 -17.29 13.68 -3.40
CA ALA A 427 -18.67 13.70 -2.91
C ALA A 427 -19.37 12.35 -3.19
N HIS A 428 -19.24 11.83 -4.41
CA HIS A 428 -19.75 10.51 -4.78
C HIS A 428 -19.17 9.41 -3.89
N ALA A 429 -17.85 9.41 -3.66
CA ALA A 429 -17.19 8.40 -2.82
C ALA A 429 -17.62 8.49 -1.34
N ARG A 430 -17.85 9.69 -0.82
CA ARG A 430 -18.41 9.92 0.52
C ARG A 430 -19.80 9.33 0.65
N GLU A 431 -20.69 9.60 -0.30
CA GLU A 431 -22.05 9.05 -0.30
C GLU A 431 -22.05 7.53 -0.44
N SER A 432 -21.20 7.00 -1.32
CA SER A 432 -21.01 5.56 -1.50
C SER A 432 -20.52 4.89 -0.21
N LEU A 433 -19.57 5.50 0.51
CA LEU A 433 -19.11 5.00 1.81
C LEU A 433 -20.25 4.96 2.84
N MET A 434 -21.07 6.01 2.93
CA MET A 434 -22.22 6.05 3.83
C MET A 434 -23.25 4.94 3.49
N ILE A 435 -23.54 4.73 2.21
CA ILE A 435 -24.45 3.67 1.74
C ILE A 435 -23.90 2.28 2.06
N SER A 436 -22.59 2.06 1.87
CA SER A 436 -21.96 0.78 2.22
C SER A 436 -22.12 0.46 3.71
N CYS A 437 -21.92 1.46 4.59
CA CYS A 437 -22.13 1.31 6.03
C CYS A 437 -23.58 0.91 6.35
N GLN A 438 -24.57 1.51 5.67
CA GLN A 438 -25.98 1.17 5.85
C GLN A 438 -26.25 -0.28 5.43
N CYS A 439 -25.78 -0.70 4.26
CA CYS A 439 -25.96 -2.07 3.76
C CYS A 439 -25.34 -3.11 4.72
N TYR A 440 -24.11 -2.86 5.19
CA TYR A 440 -23.48 -3.73 6.18
C TYR A 440 -24.25 -3.77 7.50
N MET A 441 -24.77 -2.64 7.99
CA MET A 441 -25.61 -2.66 9.19
C MET A 441 -26.94 -3.39 9.01
N GLN A 442 -27.54 -3.34 7.84
CA GLN A 442 -28.73 -4.12 7.55
C GLN A 442 -28.41 -5.62 7.49
N ALA A 443 -27.30 -6.00 6.85
CA ALA A 443 -26.81 -7.38 6.88
C ALA A 443 -26.61 -7.88 8.32
N LEU A 444 -26.00 -7.06 9.19
CA LEU A 444 -25.81 -7.37 10.60
C LEU A 444 -27.10 -7.37 11.43
N SER A 445 -28.12 -6.63 10.99
CA SER A 445 -29.45 -6.67 11.62
C SER A 445 -30.16 -8.01 11.35
N LEU A 446 -29.87 -8.66 10.23
CA LEU A 446 -30.37 -10.00 9.90
C LEU A 446 -29.49 -11.11 10.49
N ASN A 447 -28.17 -10.94 10.46
CA ASN A 447 -27.20 -11.89 10.99
C ASN A 447 -26.07 -11.17 11.75
N PRO A 448 -26.18 -11.04 13.08
CA PRO A 448 -25.17 -10.35 13.90
C PRO A 448 -23.78 -11.01 13.87
N ASP A 449 -23.71 -12.31 13.61
CA ASP A 449 -22.48 -13.09 13.54
C ASP A 449 -21.92 -13.20 12.10
N HIS A 450 -22.42 -12.38 11.18
CA HIS A 450 -21.88 -12.30 9.82
C HIS A 450 -20.46 -11.71 9.85
N TYR A 451 -19.46 -12.57 9.70
CA TYR A 451 -18.04 -12.19 9.82
C TYR A 451 -17.65 -11.06 8.86
N TRP A 452 -17.89 -11.22 7.56
CA TRP A 452 -17.47 -10.23 6.56
C TRP A 452 -18.16 -8.88 6.71
N ALA A 453 -19.46 -8.84 7.04
CA ALA A 453 -20.17 -7.60 7.31
C ALA A 453 -19.62 -6.86 8.54
N ASN A 454 -19.28 -7.58 9.62
CA ASN A 454 -18.59 -6.98 10.78
C ASN A 454 -17.24 -6.39 10.38
N LEU A 455 -16.41 -7.16 9.66
CA LEU A 455 -15.07 -6.71 9.24
C LEU A 455 -15.13 -5.49 8.32
N LYS A 456 -16.01 -5.51 7.31
CA LYS A 456 -16.12 -4.42 6.34
C LYS A 456 -16.73 -3.17 6.93
N LEU A 457 -17.75 -3.28 7.77
CA LEU A 457 -18.27 -2.12 8.50
C LEU A 457 -17.22 -1.51 9.43
N ALA A 458 -16.48 -2.35 10.17
CA ALA A 458 -15.41 -1.88 11.04
C ALA A 458 -14.33 -1.11 10.25
N THR A 459 -13.97 -1.62 9.07
CA THR A 459 -13.03 -0.95 8.18
C THR A 459 -13.60 0.35 7.60
N ALA A 460 -14.83 0.34 7.08
CA ALA A 460 -15.49 1.52 6.51
C ALA A 460 -15.60 2.66 7.55
N LEU A 461 -15.97 2.33 8.80
CA LEU A 461 -15.98 3.29 9.91
C LEU A 461 -14.58 3.78 10.29
N THR A 462 -13.55 2.92 10.19
CA THR A 462 -12.15 3.31 10.40
C THR A 462 -11.68 4.27 9.31
N ALA A 463 -12.05 4.03 8.04
CA ALA A 463 -11.80 4.93 6.92
C ALA A 463 -12.57 6.26 7.05
N ALA A 464 -13.76 6.24 7.64
CA ALA A 464 -14.50 7.43 8.05
C ALA A 464 -13.98 8.08 9.36
N LEU A 465 -12.82 7.62 9.86
CA LEU A 465 -12.17 8.13 11.07
C LEU A 465 -13.02 8.00 12.35
N GLN A 466 -14.08 7.19 12.35
CA GLN A 466 -14.97 7.00 13.51
C GLN A 466 -14.43 5.90 14.44
N ILE A 467 -13.32 6.21 15.11
CA ILE A 467 -12.58 5.28 15.97
C ILE A 467 -13.49 4.62 17.01
N ASN A 468 -14.30 5.39 17.75
CA ASN A 468 -15.18 4.83 18.78
C ASN A 468 -16.26 3.91 18.19
N ALA A 469 -16.88 4.32 17.08
CA ALA A 469 -17.97 3.58 16.44
C ALA A 469 -17.50 2.24 15.86
N CYS A 470 -16.27 2.14 15.37
CA CYS A 470 -15.77 0.90 14.77
C CYS A 470 -15.33 -0.18 15.78
N LEU A 471 -15.09 0.18 17.06
CA LEU A 471 -14.47 -0.73 18.04
C LEU A 471 -15.32 -1.98 18.32
N SER A 472 -16.65 -1.84 18.43
CA SER A 472 -17.55 -2.97 18.66
C SER A 472 -17.50 -3.99 17.51
N TYR A 473 -17.49 -3.50 16.27
CA TYR A 473 -17.44 -4.34 15.07
C TYR A 473 -16.08 -5.01 14.87
N TRP A 474 -14.98 -4.32 15.16
CA TRP A 474 -13.64 -4.96 15.18
C TRP A 474 -13.56 -6.06 16.24
N LYS A 475 -14.07 -5.83 17.45
CA LYS A 475 -14.13 -6.86 18.50
C LYS A 475 -14.93 -8.08 18.07
N GLN A 476 -16.09 -7.86 17.45
CA GLN A 476 -16.93 -8.94 16.96
C GLN A 476 -16.25 -9.71 15.81
N ALA A 477 -15.63 -9.02 14.85
CA ALA A 477 -14.85 -9.66 13.78
C ALA A 477 -13.67 -10.49 14.31
N LEU A 478 -12.93 -9.98 15.31
CA LEU A 478 -11.83 -10.71 15.97
C LEU A 478 -12.34 -11.99 16.66
N LYS A 479 -13.51 -11.92 17.31
CA LYS A 479 -14.14 -13.08 17.95
C LYS A 479 -14.51 -14.16 16.93
N LEU A 480 -14.99 -13.76 15.75
CA LEU A 480 -15.43 -14.68 14.69
C LEU A 480 -14.25 -15.28 13.90
N ASN A 481 -13.22 -14.48 13.60
CA ASN A 481 -11.99 -14.94 12.93
C ASN A 481 -10.82 -14.00 13.26
N GLU A 482 -10.04 -14.37 14.28
CA GLU A 482 -8.92 -13.58 14.79
C GLU A 482 -7.81 -13.37 13.75
N SER A 483 -7.45 -14.42 13.01
CA SER A 483 -6.30 -14.41 12.09
C SER A 483 -6.48 -13.40 10.96
N ASP A 484 -7.62 -13.48 10.26
CA ASP A 484 -7.86 -12.62 9.10
C ASP A 484 -8.19 -11.19 9.52
N THR A 485 -8.93 -11.03 10.63
CA THR A 485 -9.22 -9.71 11.20
C THR A 485 -7.94 -8.99 11.66
N SER A 486 -7.05 -9.70 12.37
CA SER A 486 -5.75 -9.15 12.78
C SER A 486 -4.93 -8.74 11.56
N ARG A 487 -4.89 -9.59 10.52
CA ARG A 487 -4.18 -9.26 9.28
C ARG A 487 -4.73 -8.00 8.62
N ALA A 488 -6.05 -7.86 8.55
CA ALA A 488 -6.72 -6.70 7.97
C ALA A 488 -6.40 -5.41 8.75
N ILE A 489 -6.63 -5.39 10.07
CA ILE A 489 -6.39 -4.20 10.88
C ILE A 489 -4.92 -3.79 10.93
N PHE A 490 -4.00 -4.77 10.97
CA PHE A 490 -2.57 -4.47 10.92
C PHE A 490 -2.15 -3.95 9.56
N ALA A 491 -2.68 -4.49 8.45
CA ALA A 491 -2.41 -3.96 7.11
C ALA A 491 -2.86 -2.48 7.00
N ASP A 492 -4.05 -2.17 7.48
CA ASP A 492 -4.57 -0.80 7.54
C ASP A 492 -3.70 0.12 8.42
N SER A 493 -3.08 -0.41 9.47
CA SER A 493 -2.21 0.37 10.36
C SER A 493 -0.82 0.68 9.78
N MET A 494 -0.43 0.11 8.63
CA MET A 494 0.96 0.27 8.13
C MET A 494 1.23 1.60 7.43
N GLY A 495 0.21 2.35 7.00
CA GLY A 495 0.41 3.62 6.33
C GLY A 495 0.74 4.79 7.27
N PHE A 496 0.93 5.96 6.66
CA PHE A 496 1.23 7.23 7.35
C PHE A 496 0.06 8.20 7.31
N ASP A 497 -1.10 7.65 7.01
CA ASP A 497 -2.21 8.38 6.47
C ASP A 497 -3.35 8.45 7.48
N TYR A 498 -4.44 9.19 7.23
CA TYR A 498 -5.43 9.40 8.29
C TYR A 498 -6.16 8.10 8.64
N ARG A 499 -6.47 7.26 7.65
CA ARG A 499 -7.01 5.92 7.91
C ARG A 499 -6.04 5.09 8.75
N SER A 500 -4.76 5.14 8.45
CA SER A 500 -3.72 4.38 9.14
C SER A 500 -3.50 4.86 10.57
N ILE A 501 -3.59 6.18 10.80
CA ILE A 501 -3.59 6.77 12.14
C ILE A 501 -4.82 6.29 12.92
N ALA A 502 -6.01 6.30 12.31
CA ALA A 502 -7.22 5.75 12.92
C ALA A 502 -7.06 4.26 13.25
N ALA A 503 -6.55 3.46 12.31
CA ALA A 503 -6.32 2.03 12.50
C ALA A 503 -5.30 1.73 13.62
N LYS A 504 -4.20 2.49 13.72
CA LYS A 504 -3.25 2.39 14.84
C LYS A 504 -3.92 2.67 16.19
N GLU A 505 -4.76 3.70 16.25
CA GLU A 505 -5.50 4.03 17.48
C GLU A 505 -6.53 2.94 17.82
N VAL A 506 -7.18 2.32 16.81
CA VAL A 506 -8.05 1.16 17.01
C VAL A 506 -7.25 -0.04 17.55
N VAL A 507 -6.10 -0.38 16.95
CA VAL A 507 -5.20 -1.44 17.44
C VAL A 507 -4.83 -1.23 18.91
N TYR A 508 -4.47 -0.01 19.27
CA TYR A 508 -4.17 0.37 20.66
C TYR A 508 -5.39 0.18 21.58
N ARG A 509 -6.57 0.69 21.22
CA ARG A 509 -7.80 0.59 22.03
C ARG A 509 -8.36 -0.83 22.14
N LEU A 510 -8.03 -1.70 21.20
CA LEU A 510 -8.37 -3.12 21.26
C LEU A 510 -7.38 -3.94 22.12
N GLY A 511 -6.27 -3.35 22.56
CA GLY A 511 -5.25 -4.06 23.34
C GLY A 511 -4.39 -5.00 22.50
N LEU A 512 -4.34 -4.82 21.17
CA LEU A 512 -3.55 -5.64 20.25
C LEU A 512 -2.08 -5.17 20.14
N GLY A 513 -1.68 -4.19 20.97
CA GLY A 513 -0.34 -3.59 20.99
C GLY A 513 -0.33 -2.13 20.51
N GLY A 514 0.87 -1.59 20.27
CA GLY A 514 1.05 -0.20 19.83
C GLY A 514 0.93 0.83 20.96
N SER A 515 0.96 2.10 20.59
CA SER A 515 0.79 3.25 21.49
C SER A 515 -0.39 4.10 21.04
N SER A 516 -1.01 4.82 21.97
CA SER A 516 -2.03 5.82 21.62
C SER A 516 -1.46 6.82 20.60
N GLN A 517 -2.29 7.20 19.64
CA GLN A 517 -1.94 8.17 18.61
C GLN A 517 -2.31 9.58 19.09
N ASN A 518 -1.36 10.52 18.94
CA ASN A 518 -1.67 11.93 19.11
C ASN A 518 -2.41 12.45 17.87
N LEU A 519 -3.73 12.57 17.97
CA LEU A 519 -4.59 12.98 16.86
C LEU A 519 -4.42 14.48 16.59
N SER A 520 -3.85 14.81 15.42
CA SER A 520 -3.64 16.21 15.02
C SER A 520 -4.96 16.99 14.90
N PRO A 521 -4.95 18.34 15.03
CA PRO A 521 -6.14 19.15 14.82
C PRO A 521 -6.80 18.93 13.44
N ASN A 522 -6.00 18.71 12.40
CA ASN A 522 -6.51 18.41 11.05
C ASN A 522 -7.25 17.06 11.02
N PHE A 523 -6.70 16.02 11.67
CA PHE A 523 -7.40 14.73 11.82
C PHE A 523 -8.77 14.91 12.49
N ILE A 524 -8.85 15.69 13.57
CA ILE A 524 -10.10 15.96 14.29
C ILE A 524 -11.11 16.69 13.38
N GLN A 525 -10.67 17.68 12.61
CA GLN A 525 -11.51 18.37 11.63
C GLN A 525 -12.06 17.39 10.58
N LYS A 526 -11.22 16.49 10.05
CA LYS A 526 -11.66 15.48 9.07
C LYS A 526 -12.61 14.46 9.67
N GLN A 527 -12.36 14.04 10.92
CA GLN A 527 -13.25 13.16 11.67
C GLN A 527 -14.63 13.80 11.88
N ALA A 528 -14.70 15.10 12.16
CA ALA A 528 -15.96 15.84 12.30
C ALA A 528 -16.73 15.90 10.98
N LEU A 529 -16.06 16.16 9.85
CA LEU A 529 -16.66 16.14 8.52
C LEU A 529 -17.25 14.75 8.19
N ALA A 530 -16.47 13.69 8.40
CA ALA A 530 -16.92 12.32 8.18
C ALA A 530 -18.10 11.95 9.09
N ARG A 531 -18.10 12.42 10.34
CA ARG A 531 -19.22 12.23 11.27
C ARG A 531 -20.47 12.95 10.81
N LYS A 532 -20.36 14.20 10.34
CA LYS A 532 -21.49 14.97 9.79
C LYS A 532 -22.15 14.24 8.62
N LEU A 533 -21.33 13.68 7.72
CA LEU A 533 -21.79 12.84 6.61
C LEU A 533 -22.51 11.59 7.09
N LEU A 534 -21.92 10.79 7.99
CA LEU A 534 -22.59 9.58 8.48
C LEU A 534 -23.89 9.90 9.25
N ARG A 535 -23.95 11.05 9.91
CA ARG A 535 -25.14 11.57 10.59
C ARG A 535 -26.24 12.05 9.64
N SER A 536 -25.96 12.31 8.35
CA SER A 536 -27.05 12.60 7.41
C SER A 536 -27.92 11.38 7.09
N ASN A 537 -27.53 10.20 7.57
CA ASN A 537 -28.29 8.97 7.46
C ASN A 537 -28.93 8.61 8.81
N ALA A 538 -30.25 8.79 8.93
CA ALA A 538 -30.99 8.54 10.17
C ALA A 538 -30.90 7.06 10.62
N TYR A 539 -30.84 6.12 9.67
CA TYR A 539 -30.69 4.70 9.97
C TYR A 539 -29.36 4.41 10.67
N LEU A 540 -28.26 5.00 10.21
CA LEU A 540 -26.94 4.84 10.83
C LEU A 540 -26.88 5.45 12.24
N ILE A 541 -27.44 6.64 12.44
CA ILE A 541 -27.53 7.27 13.78
C ILE A 541 -28.25 6.35 14.76
N GLN A 542 -29.36 5.75 14.34
CA GLN A 542 -30.15 4.88 15.19
C GLN A 542 -29.44 3.57 15.51
N LYS A 543 -28.71 3.00 14.54
CA LYS A 543 -28.07 1.69 14.68
C LYS A 543 -26.65 1.74 15.25
N ILE A 544 -26.00 2.90 15.23
CA ILE A 544 -24.62 3.10 15.71
C ILE A 544 -24.62 4.27 16.71
N PRO A 545 -24.95 4.03 18.00
CA PRO A 545 -25.11 5.08 19.00
C PRO A 545 -23.88 5.98 19.20
N GLU A 546 -22.69 5.45 18.95
CA GLU A 546 -21.42 6.19 19.01
C GLU A 546 -21.36 7.31 17.98
N LEU A 547 -22.09 7.22 16.87
CA LEU A 547 -22.19 8.33 15.91
C LEU A 547 -22.92 9.52 16.53
N SER A 548 -23.85 9.32 17.47
CA SER A 548 -24.61 10.38 18.14
C SER A 548 -23.82 11.07 19.25
N ARG A 549 -22.84 10.37 19.86
CA ARG A 549 -22.01 10.91 20.94
C ARG A 549 -20.86 11.74 20.34
N GLY A 550 -20.92 13.06 20.55
CA GLY A 550 -19.95 14.04 20.05
C GLY A 550 -18.60 13.92 20.73
#